data_AF-A0A319AVJ0-F1
#
_entry.id   AF-A0A319AVJ0-F1
#
_cell.length_a   1.000
_cell.length_b   1.000
_cell.length_c   1.000
_cell.angle_alpha   90.00
_cell.angle_beta   90.00
_cell.angle_gamma   90.00
#
_symmetry.space_group_name_H-M   'P 1'
#
loop_
_entity.id
_entity.type
_entity.pdbx_description
1 polymer ?
#
loop_
_entity_poly.entity_id
_entity_poly.type
_entity_poly.pdbx_seq_one_letter_code
_entity_poly.pdbx_strand_id
1 'polypeptide(L)'
;MLESLPPLKFLCLLCRYTPALLTRGAVLRKHGPTLLELELHRASPSRQEIDLYELALGKVIDPIFSDNDVLELSRQLPLLKKLQICVQRRRGLEGAVYTALGQFKCLEELELVLNCLPEMNIFDHPVPSRELTDFEMVRIWHSSVRGCGWPRWYLRDLLINCAIDEALAKAIFSYVWKGRNGNWLQRLTIYPLYSQLGEYSSYFYHGYCRNVKEEGFLDQLAPTWVVEPDLLTGLRAQKCVKPRSDLSDPVEEEDETLTLVQEEGGIFAMEEEEDVQTVFQSLWPTADINAWPLHWHSWPLGSSEMDS
;
A
#
# COMPACT_ATOMS: atom_id res chain seq x y z
N MET A 1 -14.56 23.02 14.32
CA MET A 1 -15.83 22.33 14.08
C MET A 1 -15.88 20.95 14.74
N LEU A 2 -14.92 20.05 14.50
CA LEU A 2 -14.90 18.74 15.20
C LEU A 2 -14.85 18.90 16.72
N GLU A 3 -14.05 19.85 17.20
CA GLU A 3 -13.90 20.16 18.63
C GLU A 3 -15.16 20.66 19.34
N SER A 4 -16.24 21.04 18.66
CA SER A 4 -17.50 21.41 19.32
C SER A 4 -18.43 20.20 19.54
N LEU A 5 -18.16 19.06 18.90
CA LEU A 5 -18.98 17.85 19.00
C LEU A 5 -18.73 17.12 20.32
N PRO A 6 -19.71 16.35 20.83
CA PRO A 6 -19.46 15.43 21.95
C PRO A 6 -18.35 14.42 21.59
N PRO A 7 -17.72 13.76 22.58
CA PRO A 7 -16.73 12.72 22.33
C PRO A 7 -17.24 11.68 21.32
N LEU A 8 -16.45 11.45 20.28
CA LEU A 8 -16.86 10.62 19.15
C LEU A 8 -16.43 9.17 19.40
N LYS A 9 -17.20 8.23 18.84
CA LYS A 9 -16.83 6.81 18.80
C LYS A 9 -16.20 6.40 17.46
N PHE A 10 -16.58 7.08 16.40
CA PHE A 10 -16.08 6.89 15.04
C PHE A 10 -15.61 8.23 14.51
N LEU A 11 -14.45 8.26 13.86
CA LEU A 11 -13.94 9.41 13.13
C LEU A 11 -13.39 8.94 11.79
N CYS A 12 -13.85 9.61 10.74
CA CYS A 12 -13.43 9.36 9.37
C CYS A 12 -12.92 10.67 8.79
N LEU A 13 -11.68 10.65 8.30
CA LEU A 13 -11.02 11.80 7.70
C LEU A 13 -10.48 11.38 6.35
N LEU A 14 -11.30 11.60 5.32
CA LEU A 14 -11.00 11.25 3.93
C LEU A 14 -10.83 12.54 3.15
N CYS A 15 -9.63 13.11 3.20
CA CYS A 15 -9.23 14.34 2.52
C CYS A 15 -7.75 14.60 2.79
N ARG A 16 -7.18 15.56 2.08
CA ARG A 16 -5.82 16.03 2.34
C ARG A 16 -5.69 16.68 3.71
N TYR A 17 -4.85 16.11 4.56
CA TYR A 17 -4.34 16.74 5.78
C TYR A 17 -2.93 16.24 6.11
N THR A 18 -2.23 16.96 6.98
CA THR A 18 -0.94 16.49 7.52
C THR A 18 -1.20 15.62 8.75
N PRO A 19 -0.50 14.47 8.94
CA PRO A 19 -0.65 13.66 10.15
C PRO A 19 -0.50 14.46 11.46
N ALA A 20 0.35 15.50 11.43
CA ALA A 20 0.54 16.46 12.52
C ALA A 20 -0.75 17.17 12.97
N LEU A 21 -1.72 17.38 12.07
CA LEU A 21 -3.02 17.94 12.42
C LEU A 21 -3.76 17.07 13.44
N LEU A 22 -3.67 15.74 13.28
CA LEU A 22 -4.28 14.78 14.19
C LEU A 22 -3.46 14.62 15.46
N THR A 23 -2.16 14.34 15.30
CA THR A 23 -1.28 13.97 16.42
C THR A 23 -0.97 15.13 17.35
N ARG A 24 -0.95 16.38 16.86
CA ARG A 24 -0.65 17.57 17.68
C ARG A 24 -1.86 18.45 17.97
N GLY A 25 -2.94 18.28 17.20
CA GLY A 25 -4.16 19.08 17.30
C GLY A 25 -5.02 18.77 18.53
N ALA A 26 -6.08 19.56 18.71
CA ALA A 26 -7.05 19.37 19.80
C ALA A 26 -8.11 18.29 19.48
N VAL A 27 -8.23 17.86 18.22
CA VAL A 27 -9.19 16.84 17.78
C VAL A 27 -8.98 15.52 18.54
N LEU A 28 -7.79 14.94 18.48
CA LEU A 28 -7.53 13.66 19.17
C LEU A 28 -7.46 13.81 20.69
N ARG A 29 -7.08 14.98 21.22
CA ARG A 29 -7.18 15.23 22.67
C ARG A 29 -8.62 15.16 23.18
N LYS A 30 -9.58 15.63 22.38
CA LYS A 30 -11.00 15.60 22.75
C LYS A 30 -11.66 14.25 22.49
N HIS A 31 -11.46 13.71 21.30
CA HIS A 31 -12.21 12.53 20.84
C HIS A 31 -11.45 11.22 21.08
N GLY A 32 -10.12 11.26 21.12
CA GLY A 32 -9.27 10.07 21.20
C GLY A 32 -9.58 9.12 22.36
N PRO A 33 -9.85 9.62 23.60
CA PRO A 33 -10.19 8.74 24.72
C PRO A 33 -11.47 7.90 24.54
N THR A 34 -12.35 8.27 23.61
CA THR A 34 -13.62 7.55 23.35
C THR A 34 -13.69 6.90 21.97
N LEU A 35 -12.71 7.15 21.10
CA LEU A 35 -12.70 6.62 19.74
C LEU A 35 -12.46 5.10 19.77
N LEU A 36 -13.36 4.39 19.08
CA LEU A 36 -13.32 2.95 18.85
C LEU A 36 -12.88 2.65 17.42
N GLU A 37 -13.17 3.53 16.49
CA GLU A 37 -12.92 3.34 15.07
C GLU A 37 -12.35 4.63 14.46
N LEU A 38 -11.30 4.47 13.65
CA LEU A 38 -10.62 5.58 13.00
C LEU A 38 -10.25 5.21 11.56
N GLU A 39 -10.77 5.99 10.62
CA GLU A 39 -10.52 5.84 9.20
C GLU A 39 -9.76 7.07 8.66
N LEU A 40 -8.54 6.84 8.18
CA LEU A 40 -7.59 7.89 7.79
C LEU A 40 -7.19 7.84 6.31
N HIS A 41 -7.74 6.89 5.55
CA HIS A 41 -7.45 6.69 4.14
C HIS A 41 -8.59 5.89 3.53
N ARG A 42 -8.83 5.98 2.22
CA ARG A 42 -9.78 5.09 1.51
C ARG A 42 -9.09 3.80 1.06
N ALA A 43 -9.70 2.63 1.31
CA ALA A 43 -9.21 1.35 0.78
C ALA A 43 -9.39 1.24 -0.75
N SER A 44 -10.39 1.96 -1.29
CA SER A 44 -10.65 2.11 -2.72
C SER A 44 -10.85 3.58 -3.07
N PRO A 45 -10.11 4.15 -4.02
CA PRO A 45 -10.42 5.48 -4.52
C PRO A 45 -11.77 5.46 -5.24
N SER A 46 -12.72 6.24 -4.76
CA SER A 46 -13.88 6.60 -5.57
C SER A 46 -13.38 7.38 -6.78
N ARG A 47 -13.80 7.02 -8.01
CA ARG A 47 -13.52 7.80 -9.23
C ARG A 47 -14.29 9.13 -9.24
N GLN A 48 -14.16 9.95 -8.20
CA GLN A 48 -14.77 11.27 -8.18
C GLN A 48 -13.91 12.22 -9.03
N GLU A 49 -14.54 12.92 -9.99
CA GLU A 49 -13.86 13.83 -10.92
C GLU A 49 -13.01 14.93 -10.23
N ILE A 50 -13.34 15.26 -8.97
CA ILE A 50 -12.60 16.22 -8.14
C ILE A 50 -11.18 15.72 -7.84
N ASP A 51 -11.04 14.41 -7.60
CA ASP A 51 -9.74 13.79 -7.34
C ASP A 51 -8.87 13.93 -8.60
N LEU A 52 -9.38 13.65 -9.79
CA LEU A 52 -8.66 13.79 -11.08
C LEU A 52 -8.10 15.20 -11.37
N TYR A 53 -8.76 16.25 -10.89
CA TYR A 53 -8.27 17.62 -11.10
C TYR A 53 -7.14 18.00 -10.14
N GLU A 54 -7.26 17.67 -8.85
CA GLU A 54 -6.17 17.88 -7.88
C GLU A 54 -4.95 17.01 -8.22
N LEU A 55 -5.19 15.86 -8.86
CA LEU A 55 -4.16 14.97 -9.40
C LEU A 55 -3.38 15.53 -10.56
N ALA A 56 -4.08 16.14 -11.51
CA ALA A 56 -3.46 16.82 -12.63
C ALA A 56 -2.53 17.98 -12.18
N LEU A 57 -2.72 18.47 -10.95
CA LEU A 57 -1.89 19.50 -10.32
C LEU A 57 -0.72 18.92 -9.49
N GLY A 58 -0.51 17.61 -9.48
CA GLY A 58 0.61 16.95 -8.79
C GLY A 58 0.51 17.01 -7.26
N LYS A 59 -0.71 17.06 -6.72
CA LYS A 59 -0.95 17.17 -5.27
C LYS A 59 -1.25 15.79 -4.67
N VAL A 60 -0.56 15.49 -3.57
CA VAL A 60 -0.76 14.27 -2.78
C VAL A 60 -2.17 14.22 -2.19
N ILE A 61 -2.92 13.14 -2.43
CA ILE A 61 -4.34 13.03 -2.04
C ILE A 61 -4.49 12.72 -0.55
N ASP A 62 -3.81 11.72 0.00
CA ASP A 62 -3.99 11.33 1.41
C ASP A 62 -2.67 11.23 2.19
N PRO A 63 -2.71 11.32 3.53
CA PRO A 63 -1.51 11.25 4.35
C PRO A 63 -0.93 9.84 4.44
N ILE A 64 0.39 9.76 4.27
CA ILE A 64 1.21 8.61 4.60
C ILE A 64 1.74 8.78 6.03
N PHE A 65 1.58 7.77 6.87
CA PHE A 65 1.94 7.85 8.29
C PHE A 65 3.33 7.26 8.56
N SER A 66 4.16 8.00 9.29
CA SER A 66 5.43 7.51 9.81
C SER A 66 5.24 6.69 11.09
N ASP A 67 6.27 5.96 11.52
CA ASP A 67 6.31 5.26 12.80
C ASP A 67 6.07 6.21 13.98
N ASN A 68 6.65 7.42 13.95
CA ASN A 68 6.43 8.43 14.98
C ASN A 68 4.98 8.92 15.03
N ASP A 69 4.35 9.10 13.86
CA ASP A 69 2.93 9.49 13.80
C ASP A 69 2.06 8.38 14.41
N VAL A 70 2.31 7.12 14.03
CA VAL A 70 1.58 5.95 14.53
C VAL A 70 1.76 5.78 16.03
N LEU A 71 2.98 5.93 16.56
CA LEU A 71 3.23 5.89 18.00
C LEU A 71 2.44 6.97 18.73
N GLU A 72 2.38 8.18 18.20
CA GLU A 72 1.63 9.26 18.82
C GLU A 72 0.13 9.02 18.78
N LEU A 73 -0.40 8.50 17.67
CA LEU A 73 -1.79 8.04 17.57
C LEU A 73 -2.09 6.99 18.65
N SER A 74 -1.24 5.99 18.82
CA SER A 74 -1.45 4.90 19.80
C SER A 74 -1.58 5.40 21.24
N ARG A 75 -0.90 6.49 21.60
CA ARG A 75 -0.97 7.11 22.94
C ARG A 75 -2.30 7.82 23.19
N GLN A 76 -2.87 8.41 22.15
CA GLN A 76 -4.09 9.22 22.24
C GLN A 76 -5.37 8.41 22.03
N LEU A 77 -5.25 7.17 21.55
CA LEU A 77 -6.36 6.31 21.12
C LEU A 77 -6.39 5.00 21.95
N PRO A 78 -6.61 5.08 23.28
CA PRO A 78 -6.45 3.92 24.17
C PRO A 78 -7.52 2.82 23.99
N LEU A 79 -8.66 3.14 23.38
CA LEU A 79 -9.80 2.23 23.19
C LEU A 79 -10.02 1.84 21.72
N LEU A 80 -9.12 2.22 20.82
CA LEU A 80 -9.30 1.99 19.39
C LEU A 80 -9.28 0.50 19.08
N LYS A 81 -10.34 0.04 18.41
CA LYS A 81 -10.58 -1.33 17.96
C LYS A 81 -10.35 -1.51 16.47
N LYS A 82 -10.75 -0.52 15.65
CA LYS A 82 -10.57 -0.56 14.20
C LYS A 82 -9.75 0.63 13.71
N LEU A 83 -8.73 0.37 12.91
CA LEU A 83 -7.90 1.40 12.28
C LEU A 83 -7.77 1.13 10.79
N GLN A 84 -8.01 2.15 9.98
CA GLN A 84 -7.66 2.17 8.57
C GLN A 84 -6.65 3.28 8.30
N ILE A 85 -5.46 2.91 7.81
CA ILE A 85 -4.29 3.81 7.75
C ILE A 85 -3.40 3.48 6.56
N CYS A 86 -2.74 4.51 6.01
CA CYS A 86 -1.79 4.35 4.92
C CYS A 86 -0.33 4.40 5.39
N VAL A 87 0.46 3.42 4.93
CA VAL A 87 1.90 3.30 5.20
C VAL A 87 2.65 3.16 3.89
N GLN A 88 3.85 3.75 3.82
CA GLN A 88 4.74 3.59 2.67
C GLN A 88 5.50 2.27 2.74
N ARG A 89 5.41 1.47 1.67
CA ARG A 89 6.29 0.32 1.45
C ARG A 89 7.64 0.80 0.93
N ARG A 90 8.73 0.37 1.58
CA ARG A 90 10.11 0.77 1.23
C ARG A 90 11.01 -0.46 1.13
N ARG A 91 10.70 -1.37 0.21
CA ARG A 91 11.56 -2.54 -0.11
C ARG A 91 11.99 -3.39 1.11
N GLY A 92 11.20 -3.40 2.19
CA GLY A 92 11.56 -4.12 3.44
C GLY A 92 11.69 -3.23 4.66
N LEU A 93 11.92 -1.93 4.48
CA LEU A 93 12.45 -1.06 5.54
C LEU A 93 11.41 -0.49 6.51
N GLU A 94 10.13 -0.69 6.25
CA GLU A 94 9.05 -0.09 7.04
C GLU A 94 8.64 -0.89 8.30
N GLY A 95 9.48 -1.85 8.73
CA GLY A 95 9.22 -2.69 9.93
C GLY A 95 9.00 -1.91 11.23
N ALA A 96 9.61 -0.73 11.37
CA ALA A 96 9.39 0.16 12.51
C ALA A 96 7.93 0.65 12.59
N VAL A 97 7.30 0.93 11.44
CA VAL A 97 5.89 1.36 11.38
C VAL A 97 4.97 0.23 11.82
N TYR A 98 5.22 -1.01 11.38
CA TYR A 98 4.44 -2.17 11.81
C TYR A 98 4.62 -2.45 13.32
N THR A 99 5.82 -2.25 13.84
CA THR A 99 6.08 -2.34 15.29
C THR A 99 5.32 -1.26 16.08
N ALA A 100 5.23 -0.05 15.53
CA ALA A 100 4.46 1.05 16.10
C ALA A 100 2.95 0.76 16.09
N LEU A 101 2.42 0.14 15.02
CA LEU A 101 1.02 -0.31 14.95
C LEU A 101 0.70 -1.35 16.03
N GLY A 102 1.67 -2.17 16.43
CA GLY A 102 1.52 -3.09 17.57
C GLY A 102 1.42 -2.42 18.94
N GLN A 103 1.56 -1.08 19.05
CA GLN A 103 1.45 -0.37 20.33
C GLN A 103 0.01 -0.02 20.71
N PHE A 104 -0.95 -0.14 19.80
CA PHE A 104 -2.37 0.06 20.12
C PHE A 104 -2.86 -1.04 21.05
N LYS A 105 -3.44 -0.65 22.20
CA LYS A 105 -3.78 -1.59 23.27
C LYS A 105 -4.99 -2.47 22.97
N CYS A 106 -5.93 -1.96 22.17
CA CYS A 106 -7.23 -2.60 21.95
C CYS A 106 -7.52 -2.88 20.47
N LEU A 107 -6.51 -2.75 19.59
CA LEU A 107 -6.71 -2.89 18.16
C LEU A 107 -7.06 -4.35 17.80
N GLU A 108 -8.24 -4.54 17.25
CA GLU A 108 -8.82 -5.82 16.85
C GLU A 108 -8.79 -5.95 15.31
N GLU A 109 -9.03 -4.86 14.58
CA GLU A 109 -9.05 -4.85 13.11
C GLU A 109 -8.12 -3.76 12.56
N LEU A 110 -7.27 -4.14 11.61
CA LEU A 110 -6.37 -3.22 10.91
C LEU A 110 -6.61 -3.34 9.40
N GLU A 111 -6.99 -2.23 8.79
CA GLU A 111 -7.05 -2.06 7.34
C GLU A 111 -5.84 -1.22 6.90
N LEU A 112 -4.82 -1.91 6.43
CA LEU A 112 -3.55 -1.31 6.02
C LEU A 112 -3.59 -1.01 4.53
N VAL A 113 -3.69 0.27 4.19
CA VAL A 113 -3.41 0.73 2.83
C VAL A 113 -1.89 0.83 2.68
N LEU A 114 -1.32 0.04 1.77
CA LEU A 114 0.12 -0.04 1.59
C LEU A 114 0.52 0.70 0.30
N ASN A 115 1.10 1.89 0.43
CA ASN A 115 1.60 2.64 -0.71
C ASN A 115 2.82 1.95 -1.30
N CYS A 116 2.65 1.41 -2.50
CA CYS A 116 3.68 0.68 -3.24
C CYS A 116 4.46 1.59 -4.19
N LEU A 117 4.00 2.83 -4.41
CA LEU A 117 4.66 3.78 -5.31
C LEU A 117 6.03 4.20 -4.75
N PRO A 118 7.12 4.06 -5.52
CA PRO A 118 8.44 4.49 -5.06
C PRO A 118 8.50 5.99 -4.80
N GLU A 119 9.10 6.37 -3.68
CA GLU A 119 9.40 7.76 -3.39
C GLU A 119 10.68 8.20 -4.10
N MET A 120 10.70 9.47 -4.49
CA MET A 120 11.79 10.06 -5.24
C MET A 120 12.10 11.45 -4.69
N ASN A 121 13.37 11.81 -4.66
CA ASN A 121 13.78 13.17 -4.32
C ASN A 121 13.76 14.08 -5.56
N ILE A 122 14.10 15.36 -5.37
CA ILE A 122 14.14 16.36 -6.44
C ILE A 122 15.19 16.11 -7.55
N PHE A 123 16.06 15.10 -7.37
CA PHE A 123 17.14 14.74 -8.28
C PHE A 123 16.89 13.40 -9.01
N ASP A 124 15.65 12.93 -9.00
CA ASP A 124 15.28 11.64 -9.58
C ASP A 124 16.01 10.42 -9.00
N HIS A 125 16.29 10.48 -7.69
CA HIS A 125 16.88 9.36 -6.94
C HIS A 125 15.88 8.75 -5.96
N PRO A 126 15.99 7.44 -5.68
CA PRO A 126 15.10 6.74 -4.76
C PRO A 126 15.19 7.29 -3.34
N VAL A 127 14.06 7.25 -2.63
CA VAL A 127 13.97 7.51 -1.20
C VAL A 127 13.43 6.24 -0.51
N PRO A 128 14.16 5.66 0.46
CA PRO A 128 15.49 6.05 0.92
C PRO A 128 16.57 5.79 -0.14
N SER A 129 17.63 6.60 -0.07
CA SER A 129 18.76 6.53 -1.01
C SER A 129 19.37 5.13 -1.02
N ARG A 130 19.75 4.67 -2.21
CA ARG A 130 20.53 3.45 -2.43
C ARG A 130 21.41 3.62 -3.65
N GLU A 131 22.42 2.77 -3.76
CA GLU A 131 23.23 2.70 -4.97
C GLU A 131 22.38 2.24 -6.17
N LEU A 132 22.62 2.88 -7.31
CA LEU A 132 21.97 2.59 -8.58
C LEU A 132 23.03 2.13 -9.57
N THR A 133 22.76 1.05 -10.27
CA THR A 133 23.60 0.57 -11.37
C THR A 133 23.39 1.41 -12.64
N ASP A 134 24.33 1.34 -13.58
CA ASP A 134 24.18 1.97 -14.90
C ASP A 134 22.91 1.51 -15.61
N PHE A 135 22.58 0.22 -15.48
CA PHE A 135 21.34 -0.37 -15.99
C PHE A 135 20.09 0.29 -15.40
N GLU A 136 20.07 0.53 -14.10
CA GLU A 136 18.95 1.12 -13.37
C GLU A 136 18.75 2.61 -13.64
N MET A 137 19.83 3.31 -14.00
CA MET A 137 19.82 4.72 -14.37
C MET A 137 19.28 4.97 -15.79
N VAL A 138 19.21 3.93 -16.63
CA VAL A 138 18.62 4.04 -17.96
C VAL A 138 17.15 4.43 -17.85
N ARG A 139 16.74 5.46 -18.60
CA ARG A 139 15.34 5.86 -18.71
C ARG A 139 14.62 5.02 -19.77
N ILE A 140 13.47 4.53 -19.39
CA ILE A 140 12.46 3.93 -20.28
C ILE A 140 11.78 5.11 -20.99
N TRP A 141 12.13 5.32 -22.26
CA TRP A 141 11.59 6.43 -23.07
C TRP A 141 10.40 5.95 -23.87
N HIS A 142 9.27 6.66 -23.77
CA HIS A 142 8.11 6.36 -24.60
C HIS A 142 7.98 7.34 -25.78
N SER A 143 7.60 6.80 -26.93
CA SER A 143 7.57 7.49 -28.23
C SER A 143 6.53 8.61 -28.31
N SER A 144 5.53 8.64 -27.41
CA SER A 144 4.40 9.56 -27.47
C SER A 144 4.57 10.87 -26.71
N VAL A 145 5.52 10.98 -25.77
CA VAL A 145 5.76 12.23 -25.00
C VAL A 145 7.27 12.44 -24.82
N ARG A 146 7.84 13.38 -25.58
CA ARG A 146 9.25 13.76 -25.42
C ARG A 146 9.46 14.36 -24.02
N GLY A 147 10.33 13.73 -23.22
CA GLY A 147 10.86 14.31 -21.97
C GLY A 147 10.45 13.64 -20.66
N CYS A 148 9.58 12.63 -20.67
CA CYS A 148 8.99 12.07 -19.44
C CYS A 148 9.21 10.56 -19.27
N GLY A 149 10.43 10.07 -19.50
CA GLY A 149 10.78 8.66 -19.28
C GLY A 149 11.10 8.36 -17.82
N TRP A 150 10.64 7.21 -17.32
CA TRP A 150 10.97 6.74 -15.97
C TRP A 150 12.32 6.05 -15.95
N PRO A 151 13.16 6.27 -14.94
CA PRO A 151 14.35 5.45 -14.77
C PRO A 151 13.95 4.01 -14.42
N ARG A 152 14.70 3.02 -14.93
CA ARG A 152 14.44 1.59 -14.66
C ARG A 152 14.41 1.26 -13.17
N TRP A 153 15.16 1.99 -12.35
CA TRP A 153 15.10 1.83 -10.89
C TRP A 153 13.70 2.07 -10.33
N TYR A 154 12.93 3.00 -10.89
CA TYR A 154 11.59 3.32 -10.40
C TYR A 154 10.66 2.14 -10.63
N LEU A 155 10.68 1.59 -11.86
CA LEU A 155 9.91 0.38 -12.17
C LEU A 155 10.36 -0.79 -11.28
N ARG A 156 11.67 -0.98 -11.11
CA ARG A 156 12.22 -2.04 -10.24
C ARG A 156 11.69 -1.93 -8.82
N ASP A 157 11.76 -0.74 -8.21
CA ASP A 157 11.29 -0.50 -6.85
C ASP A 157 9.76 -0.64 -6.74
N LEU A 158 9.02 -0.23 -7.77
CA LEU A 158 7.57 -0.44 -7.85
C LEU A 158 7.24 -1.93 -7.81
N LEU A 159 7.92 -2.75 -8.63
CA LEU A 159 7.72 -4.20 -8.64
C LEU A 159 8.05 -4.83 -7.29
N ILE A 160 9.18 -4.45 -6.66
CA ILE A 160 9.55 -4.92 -5.33
C ILE A 160 8.47 -4.57 -4.30
N ASN A 161 7.99 -3.33 -4.32
CA ASN A 161 6.98 -2.86 -3.36
C ASN A 161 5.61 -3.50 -3.60
N CYS A 162 5.28 -3.82 -4.86
CA CYS A 162 4.04 -4.50 -5.23
C CYS A 162 4.08 -5.99 -4.89
N ALA A 163 5.24 -6.65 -4.91
CA ALA A 163 5.38 -8.07 -4.63
C ALA A 163 4.99 -8.39 -3.18
N ILE A 164 3.70 -8.73 -2.97
CA ILE A 164 3.12 -9.05 -1.67
C ILE A 164 2.57 -10.46 -1.74
N ASP A 165 3.34 -11.40 -1.21
CA ASP A 165 2.96 -12.79 -1.08
C ASP A 165 2.41 -13.11 0.33
N GLU A 166 2.00 -14.37 0.51
CA GLU A 166 1.49 -14.87 1.78
C GLU A 166 2.49 -14.70 2.92
N ALA A 167 3.78 -14.89 2.64
CA ALA A 167 4.84 -14.81 3.63
C ALA A 167 5.00 -13.38 4.17
N LEU A 168 4.99 -12.37 3.29
CA LEU A 168 5.02 -10.96 3.71
C LEU A 168 3.75 -10.57 4.46
N ALA A 169 2.58 -10.98 3.98
CA ALA A 169 1.31 -10.67 4.66
C ALA A 169 1.30 -11.21 6.10
N LYS A 170 1.73 -12.47 6.29
CA LYS A 170 1.91 -13.10 7.60
C LYS A 170 2.99 -12.43 8.44
N ALA A 171 4.09 -11.98 7.83
CA ALA A 171 5.14 -11.25 8.52
C ALA A 171 4.61 -9.92 9.07
N ILE A 172 3.93 -9.10 8.24
CA ILE A 172 3.33 -7.82 8.66
C ILE A 172 2.36 -8.06 9.83
N PHE A 173 1.45 -9.03 9.71
CA PHE A 173 0.54 -9.41 10.79
C PHE A 173 1.31 -9.72 12.08
N SER A 174 2.38 -10.51 11.98
CA SER A 174 3.19 -10.92 13.14
C SER A 174 3.90 -9.74 13.81
N TYR A 175 4.31 -8.71 13.07
CA TYR A 175 4.88 -7.49 13.64
C TYR A 175 3.86 -6.71 14.47
N VAL A 176 2.63 -6.56 13.96
CA VAL A 176 1.56 -5.85 14.67
C VAL A 176 1.04 -6.68 15.85
N TRP A 177 0.90 -8.00 15.67
CA TRP A 177 0.40 -8.93 16.68
C TRP A 177 1.29 -9.02 17.93
N LYS A 178 2.60 -8.79 17.82
CA LYS A 178 3.56 -8.86 18.95
C LYS A 178 3.41 -7.73 20.00
N GLY A 179 2.33 -6.95 19.95
CA GLY A 179 1.96 -5.93 20.95
C GLY A 179 1.72 -6.51 22.35
N ARG A 180 2.32 -5.88 23.37
CA ARG A 180 2.53 -6.47 24.72
C ARG A 180 1.30 -6.53 25.67
N ASN A 181 0.08 -6.16 25.27
CA ASN A 181 -0.95 -5.73 26.24
C ASN A 181 -2.37 -6.33 26.11
N GLY A 182 -2.53 -7.59 25.69
CA GLY A 182 -3.68 -8.42 26.10
C GLY A 182 -4.90 -8.48 25.17
N ASN A 183 -5.11 -7.53 24.25
CA ASN A 183 -6.01 -7.71 23.11
C ASN A 183 -5.18 -7.96 21.86
N TRP A 184 -5.57 -8.96 21.07
CA TRP A 184 -4.82 -9.41 19.92
C TRP A 184 -5.50 -8.99 18.63
N LEU A 185 -4.71 -8.59 17.63
CA LEU A 185 -5.21 -8.17 16.31
C LEU A 185 -5.94 -9.33 15.63
N GLN A 186 -7.26 -9.33 15.62
CA GLN A 186 -8.06 -10.42 15.08
C GLN A 186 -8.00 -10.49 13.55
N ARG A 187 -7.80 -9.34 12.89
CA ARG A 187 -7.78 -9.27 11.42
C ARG A 187 -6.87 -8.16 10.91
N LEU A 188 -6.04 -8.50 9.92
CA LEU A 188 -5.34 -7.56 9.06
C LEU A 188 -5.89 -7.69 7.64
N THR A 189 -6.30 -6.59 7.04
CA THR A 189 -6.54 -6.52 5.60
C THR A 189 -5.52 -5.58 4.98
N ILE A 190 -4.79 -6.05 3.96
CA ILE A 190 -3.77 -5.27 3.23
C ILE A 190 -4.35 -4.87 1.88
N TYR A 191 -4.42 -3.57 1.62
CA TYR A 191 -4.84 -2.99 0.35
C TYR A 191 -3.63 -2.35 -0.34
N PRO A 192 -3.05 -2.98 -1.36
CA PRO A 192 -1.91 -2.41 -2.04
C PRO A 192 -2.33 -1.22 -2.92
N LEU A 193 -1.53 -0.17 -2.88
CA LEU A 193 -1.78 1.10 -3.56
C LEU A 193 -0.65 1.37 -4.54
N TYR A 194 -0.84 0.96 -5.80
CA TYR A 194 0.17 1.03 -6.86
C TYR A 194 -0.31 1.71 -8.15
N SER A 195 -1.62 1.93 -8.29
CA SER A 195 -2.22 2.36 -9.55
C SER A 195 -2.63 3.83 -9.61
N GLN A 196 -2.37 4.56 -8.52
CA GLN A 196 -2.70 5.96 -8.37
C GLN A 196 -1.50 6.83 -8.73
N LEU A 197 -0.95 6.59 -9.93
CA LEU A 197 0.26 7.23 -10.42
C LEU A 197 0.13 8.75 -10.65
N GLY A 198 -1.05 9.33 -10.45
CA GLY A 198 -1.20 10.78 -10.29
C GLY A 198 -1.25 11.23 -8.82
N GLU A 199 -1.72 10.37 -7.90
CA GLU A 199 -2.10 10.76 -6.52
C GLU A 199 -0.91 10.83 -5.59
N TYR A 200 0.13 10.07 -5.89
CA TYR A 200 1.34 10.02 -5.08
C TYR A 200 2.62 10.08 -5.91
N SER A 201 2.52 10.14 -7.24
CA SER A 201 3.67 10.27 -8.13
C SER A 201 3.60 11.58 -8.91
N SER A 202 4.71 12.32 -8.92
CA SER A 202 4.89 13.54 -9.70
C SER A 202 5.01 13.27 -11.20
N TYR A 203 5.13 12.00 -11.60
CA TYR A 203 5.14 11.62 -12.99
C TYR A 203 3.71 11.45 -13.49
N PHE A 204 3.35 12.22 -14.51
CA PHE A 204 2.06 12.12 -15.18
C PHE A 204 1.66 10.67 -15.45
N TYR A 205 0.38 10.39 -15.21
CA TYR A 205 -0.32 9.13 -15.50
C TYR A 205 0.03 8.60 -16.90
N HIS A 206 1.08 7.79 -16.97
CA HIS A 206 1.67 7.37 -18.23
C HIS A 206 0.96 6.12 -18.76
N GLY A 207 0.76 6.05 -20.09
CA GLY A 207 0.05 4.94 -20.74
C GLY A 207 0.66 3.56 -20.46
N TYR A 208 1.96 3.49 -20.17
CA TYR A 208 2.67 2.23 -19.92
C TYR A 208 2.23 1.53 -18.63
N CYS A 209 2.27 2.21 -17.48
CA CYS A 209 1.73 1.60 -16.25
C CYS A 209 0.21 1.49 -16.25
N ARG A 210 -0.47 2.25 -17.11
CA ARG A 210 -1.87 1.98 -17.41
C ARG A 210 -2.00 0.62 -18.10
N ASN A 211 -1.21 0.29 -19.12
CA ASN A 211 -1.22 -1.01 -19.77
C ASN A 211 -0.87 -2.15 -18.81
N VAL A 212 0.26 -2.05 -18.08
CA VAL A 212 0.65 -3.03 -17.05
C VAL A 212 -0.47 -3.29 -16.04
N LYS A 213 -1.22 -2.23 -15.67
CA LYS A 213 -2.38 -2.35 -14.78
C LYS A 213 -3.61 -2.93 -15.48
N GLU A 214 -3.99 -2.42 -16.64
CA GLU A 214 -5.15 -2.88 -17.44
C GLU A 214 -5.02 -4.37 -17.80
N GLU A 215 -3.79 -4.83 -18.01
CA GLU A 215 -3.48 -6.24 -18.27
C GLU A 215 -3.45 -7.10 -17.00
N GLY A 216 -3.57 -6.49 -15.82
CA GLY A 216 -3.71 -7.17 -14.52
C GLY A 216 -2.40 -7.69 -13.93
N PHE A 217 -1.24 -7.28 -14.46
CA PHE A 217 0.06 -7.75 -13.97
C PHE A 217 0.34 -7.29 -12.53
N LEU A 218 0.15 -5.99 -12.24
CA LEU A 218 0.31 -5.48 -10.87
C LEU A 218 -0.77 -6.02 -9.93
N ASP A 219 -1.99 -6.28 -10.43
CA ASP A 219 -3.07 -6.87 -9.63
C ASP A 219 -2.71 -8.29 -9.15
N GLN A 220 -1.96 -9.05 -9.96
CA GLN A 220 -1.46 -10.38 -9.60
C GLN A 220 -0.29 -10.34 -8.61
N LEU A 221 0.60 -9.36 -8.78
CA LEU A 221 1.80 -9.16 -7.95
C LEU A 221 1.46 -8.57 -6.57
N ALA A 222 0.47 -7.68 -6.53
CA ALA A 222 0.00 -6.94 -5.37
C ALA A 222 -1.49 -7.19 -5.08
N PRO A 223 -1.88 -8.43 -4.76
CA PRO A 223 -3.26 -8.72 -4.42
C PRO A 223 -3.60 -8.21 -3.01
N THR A 224 -4.89 -8.08 -2.75
CA THR A 224 -5.36 -7.84 -1.38
C THR A 224 -5.17 -9.11 -0.56
N TRP A 225 -4.72 -8.95 0.68
CA TRP A 225 -4.56 -10.06 1.62
C TRP A 225 -5.40 -9.83 2.86
N VAL A 226 -6.10 -10.87 3.31
CA VAL A 226 -6.72 -10.92 4.63
C VAL A 226 -5.97 -11.94 5.47
N VAL A 227 -5.46 -11.51 6.62
CA VAL A 227 -4.71 -12.36 7.55
C VAL A 227 -5.40 -12.37 8.90
N GLU A 228 -5.66 -13.57 9.42
CA GLU A 228 -6.38 -13.81 10.66
C GLU A 228 -5.68 -14.92 11.47
N PRO A 229 -5.79 -14.92 12.81
CA PRO A 229 -5.37 -16.03 13.64
C PRO A 229 -6.18 -17.28 13.32
N ASP A 230 -5.48 -18.42 13.23
CA ASP A 230 -6.11 -19.72 13.04
C ASP A 230 -5.67 -20.65 14.18
N LEU A 231 -6.63 -21.30 14.84
CA LEU A 231 -6.35 -22.15 16.01
C LEU A 231 -5.55 -23.42 15.67
N LEU A 232 -5.54 -23.85 14.40
CA LEU A 232 -4.87 -25.06 13.93
C LEU A 232 -3.53 -24.75 13.26
N THR A 233 -3.47 -23.69 12.44
CA THR A 233 -2.29 -23.36 11.62
C THR A 233 -1.51 -22.13 12.12
N GLY A 234 -1.95 -21.51 13.22
CA GLY A 234 -1.37 -20.30 13.79
C GLY A 234 -1.85 -19.03 13.08
N LEU A 235 -1.55 -18.88 11.80
CA LEU A 235 -2.01 -17.78 10.95
C LEU A 235 -2.58 -18.30 9.64
N ARG A 236 -3.76 -17.81 9.26
CA ARG A 236 -4.37 -18.02 7.96
C ARG A 236 -4.30 -16.72 7.16
N ALA A 237 -3.69 -16.78 5.99
CA ALA A 237 -3.65 -15.68 5.04
C ALA A 237 -4.43 -16.08 3.78
N GLN A 238 -5.30 -15.19 3.32
CA GLN A 238 -6.20 -15.42 2.20
C GLN A 238 -6.01 -14.32 1.17
N LYS A 239 -5.74 -14.72 -0.07
CA LYS A 239 -5.63 -13.82 -1.21
C LYS A 239 -7.04 -13.43 -1.67
N CYS A 240 -7.30 -12.15 -1.75
CA CYS A 240 -8.50 -11.56 -2.32
C CYS A 240 -8.10 -10.78 -3.58
N VAL A 241 -8.81 -11.00 -4.68
CA VAL A 241 -8.62 -10.22 -5.91
C VAL A 241 -9.91 -9.48 -6.17
N LYS A 242 -9.81 -8.20 -6.54
CA LYS A 242 -10.98 -7.43 -6.96
C LYS A 242 -11.56 -8.09 -8.21
N PRO A 243 -12.87 -8.35 -8.31
CA PRO A 243 -13.46 -8.77 -9.56
C PRO A 243 -13.12 -7.72 -10.62
N ARG A 244 -12.63 -8.16 -11.79
CA ARG A 244 -12.47 -7.27 -12.94
C ARG A 244 -13.86 -6.73 -13.26
N SER A 245 -14.06 -5.42 -13.10
CA SER A 245 -15.23 -4.77 -13.70
C SER A 245 -14.98 -4.80 -15.21
N ASP A 246 -15.56 -5.76 -15.91
CA ASP A 246 -15.56 -5.76 -17.36
C ASP A 246 -16.04 -4.39 -17.83
N LEU A 247 -15.26 -3.74 -18.70
CA LEU A 247 -15.45 -2.37 -19.19
C LEU A 247 -16.72 -2.18 -20.05
N SER A 248 -17.73 -3.03 -19.89
CA SER A 248 -18.91 -3.08 -20.75
C SER A 248 -20.17 -2.47 -20.14
N ASP A 249 -20.26 -2.30 -18.82
CA ASP A 249 -21.51 -1.82 -18.21
C ASP A 249 -21.30 -0.69 -17.18
N PRO A 250 -21.91 0.50 -17.37
CA PRO A 250 -21.97 1.53 -16.36
C PRO A 250 -23.15 1.20 -15.44
N VAL A 251 -22.98 0.20 -14.57
CA VAL A 251 -23.90 0.04 -13.44
C VAL A 251 -23.21 0.62 -12.21
N GLU A 252 -23.83 1.65 -11.65
CA GLU A 252 -23.62 2.10 -10.29
C GLU A 252 -23.86 0.90 -9.35
N GLU A 253 -22.81 0.22 -8.90
CA GLU A 253 -22.94 -0.76 -7.81
C GLU A 253 -21.92 -0.49 -6.71
N GLU A 254 -22.46 0.06 -5.62
CA GLU A 254 -21.83 0.32 -4.31
C GLU A 254 -21.59 -0.96 -3.50
N ASP A 255 -21.28 -2.09 -4.13
CA ASP A 255 -21.06 -3.36 -3.40
C ASP A 255 -19.72 -4.01 -3.79
N GLU A 256 -18.62 -3.38 -3.35
CA GLU A 256 -17.25 -3.93 -3.44
C GLU A 256 -17.04 -5.10 -2.45
N THR A 257 -17.86 -6.14 -2.52
CA THR A 257 -17.66 -7.34 -1.71
C THR A 257 -16.44 -8.11 -2.26
N LEU A 258 -15.37 -8.20 -1.47
CA LEU A 258 -14.18 -9.00 -1.80
C LEU A 258 -14.55 -10.46 -2.04
N THR A 259 -14.31 -10.96 -3.25
CA THR A 259 -14.51 -12.37 -3.60
C THR A 259 -13.26 -13.18 -3.29
N LEU A 260 -13.44 -14.33 -2.62
CA LEU A 260 -12.38 -15.30 -2.39
C LEU A 260 -11.97 -15.93 -3.73
N VAL A 261 -10.67 -15.93 -4.03
CA VAL A 261 -10.16 -16.51 -5.27
C VAL A 261 -9.86 -17.99 -5.05
N GLN A 262 -10.49 -18.86 -5.85
CA GLN A 262 -9.90 -20.15 -6.22
C GLN A 262 -8.88 -19.85 -7.33
N GLU A 263 -7.66 -20.36 -7.20
CA GLU A 263 -6.54 -20.10 -8.12
C GLU A 263 -6.88 -20.49 -9.57
N GLU A 264 -7.51 -19.58 -10.31
CA GLU A 264 -7.53 -19.62 -11.77
C GLU A 264 -6.48 -18.62 -12.26
N GLY A 265 -5.35 -19.18 -12.71
CA GLY A 265 -4.24 -18.42 -13.25
C GLY A 265 -4.65 -17.67 -14.50
N GLY A 266 -4.86 -16.36 -14.36
CA GLY A 266 -4.92 -15.46 -15.51
C GLY A 266 -3.61 -15.54 -16.28
N ILE A 267 -3.69 -15.92 -17.56
CA ILE A 267 -2.52 -16.03 -18.44
C ILE A 267 -2.17 -14.61 -18.89
N PHE A 268 -1.24 -13.97 -18.17
CA PHE A 268 -0.58 -12.74 -18.63
C PHE A 268 0.64 -13.13 -19.46
N ALA A 269 0.65 -12.76 -20.74
CA ALA A 269 1.84 -12.86 -21.58
C ALA A 269 2.61 -11.54 -21.50
N MET A 270 3.74 -11.53 -20.80
CA MET A 270 4.60 -10.35 -20.65
C MET A 270 5.39 -9.98 -21.93
N GLU A 271 5.12 -10.67 -23.05
CA GLU A 271 5.92 -10.63 -24.28
C GLU A 271 5.84 -9.31 -25.04
N GLU A 272 4.86 -8.43 -24.77
CA GLU A 272 4.69 -7.16 -25.48
C GLU A 272 5.44 -5.97 -24.82
N GLU A 273 6.03 -6.15 -23.63
CA GLU A 273 6.65 -5.06 -22.85
C GLU A 273 8.11 -5.36 -22.45
N GLU A 274 9.04 -5.18 -23.39
CA GLU A 274 10.47 -5.52 -23.25
C GLU A 274 11.15 -4.90 -22.00
N ASP A 275 10.83 -3.66 -21.64
CA ASP A 275 11.43 -3.00 -20.46
C ASP A 275 10.90 -3.56 -19.13
N VAL A 276 9.60 -3.83 -18.99
CA VAL A 276 9.02 -4.49 -17.80
C VAL A 276 9.56 -5.89 -17.66
N GLN A 277 9.60 -6.67 -18.74
CA GLN A 277 10.19 -8.00 -18.75
C GLN A 277 11.66 -7.95 -18.31
N THR A 278 12.45 -7.04 -18.88
CA THR A 278 13.88 -6.91 -18.56
C THR A 278 14.09 -6.54 -17.09
N VAL A 279 13.31 -5.59 -16.57
CA VAL A 279 13.39 -5.19 -15.16
C VAL A 279 12.91 -6.32 -14.23
N PHE A 280 11.82 -7.00 -14.56
CA PHE A 280 11.31 -8.14 -13.79
C PHE A 280 12.34 -9.28 -13.73
N GLN A 281 12.90 -9.68 -14.87
CA GLN A 281 13.93 -10.73 -14.93
C GLN A 281 15.22 -10.35 -14.21
N SER A 282 15.50 -9.04 -14.06
CA SER A 282 16.62 -8.55 -13.23
C SER A 282 16.38 -8.71 -11.72
N LEU A 283 15.14 -8.94 -11.29
CA LEU A 283 14.75 -9.19 -9.90
C LEU A 283 14.56 -10.68 -9.63
N TRP A 284 13.80 -11.34 -10.49
CA TRP A 284 13.45 -12.75 -10.40
C TRP A 284 13.81 -13.45 -11.71
N PRO A 285 15.06 -13.92 -11.86
CA PRO A 285 15.50 -14.60 -13.07
C PRO A 285 14.65 -15.84 -13.33
N THR A 286 13.99 -15.89 -14.50
CA THR A 286 13.21 -17.05 -14.96
C THR A 286 13.58 -17.39 -16.40
N ALA A 287 13.64 -18.69 -16.70
CA ALA A 287 13.88 -19.20 -18.05
C ALA A 287 12.61 -19.18 -18.91
N ASP A 288 11.43 -19.29 -18.29
CA ASP A 288 10.14 -19.18 -18.94
C ASP A 288 9.38 -17.98 -18.35
N ILE A 289 9.20 -16.96 -19.17
CA ILE A 289 8.53 -15.74 -18.74
C ILE A 289 7.04 -15.93 -18.56
N ASN A 290 6.44 -16.92 -19.22
CA ASN A 290 5.01 -17.22 -19.09
C ASN A 290 4.68 -17.90 -17.75
N ALA A 291 5.69 -18.46 -17.07
CA ALA A 291 5.57 -19.02 -15.73
C ALA A 291 5.88 -18.01 -14.62
N TRP A 292 6.05 -16.72 -14.94
CA TRP A 292 6.46 -15.68 -13.98
C TRP A 292 5.63 -15.62 -12.67
N PRO A 293 4.30 -15.90 -12.63
CA PRO A 293 3.55 -15.82 -11.37
C PRO A 293 4.04 -16.80 -10.30
N LEU A 294 4.78 -17.84 -10.69
CA LEU A 294 5.36 -18.84 -9.80
C LEU A 294 6.79 -18.52 -9.35
N HIS A 295 7.42 -17.50 -9.93
CA HIS A 295 8.86 -17.25 -9.81
C HIS A 295 9.22 -16.00 -8.99
N TRP A 296 8.24 -15.18 -8.63
CA TRP A 296 8.47 -14.05 -7.74
C TRP A 296 8.18 -14.43 -6.29
N HIS A 297 8.81 -13.68 -5.39
CA HIS A 297 8.53 -13.71 -3.96
C HIS A 297 8.78 -12.30 -3.42
N SER A 298 8.06 -11.96 -2.36
CA SER A 298 8.20 -10.68 -1.72
C SER A 298 9.60 -10.50 -1.11
N TRP A 299 10.03 -9.25 -1.02
CA TRP A 299 11.22 -8.93 -0.24
C TRP A 299 10.89 -8.95 1.25
N PRO A 300 11.70 -9.63 2.08
CA PRO A 300 11.41 -9.76 3.51
C PRO A 300 11.43 -8.39 4.19
N LEU A 301 10.72 -8.30 5.32
CA LEU A 301 10.87 -7.15 6.21
C LEU A 301 12.28 -7.16 6.79
N GLY A 302 12.98 -6.03 6.70
CA GLY A 302 14.28 -5.86 7.32
C GLY A 302 14.13 -5.95 8.84
N SER A 303 14.96 -6.78 9.48
CA SER A 303 15.15 -6.71 10.93
C SER A 303 15.81 -5.37 11.24
N SER A 304 15.16 -4.55 12.07
CA SER A 304 15.79 -3.38 12.70
C SER A 304 16.81 -3.87 13.72
N GLU A 305 17.92 -4.42 13.27
CA GLU A 305 19.12 -4.63 14.06
C GLU A 305 20.27 -3.86 13.41
N MET A 306 20.92 -3.00 14.22
CA MET A 306 22.01 -2.06 13.90
C MET A 306 21.52 -0.71 13.35
N ASP A 307 21.71 0.43 14.02
CA ASP A 307 22.95 0.86 14.67
C ASP A 307 22.87 1.02 16.20
N SER A 308 23.75 0.28 16.88
CA SER A 308 24.19 0.47 18.27
C SER A 308 25.40 1.40 18.34
#